data_AF-A0A3S0QRW0-F1
#
_entry.id   AF-A0A3S0QRW0-F1
#
_cell.length_a   1.000
_cell.length_b   1.000
_cell.length_c   1.000
_cell.angle_alpha   90.00
_cell.angle_beta   90.00
_cell.angle_gamma   90.00
#
_symmetry.space_group_name_H-M   'P 1'
#
loop_
_entity.id
_entity.type
_entity.pdbx_description
1 polymer ?
#
loop_
_entity_poly.entity_id
_entity_poly.type
_entity_poly.pdbx_seq_one_letter_code
_entity_poly.pdbx_strand_id
1 'polypeptide(L)' 'MTSEEVAQKINDLVGEYDFPLPVLQDVDRRLSDCQDPYYAAQQLRYLENNIHAGIAKKKVNK' A
#
# COMPACT_ATOMS: atom_id res chain seq x y z
N MET A 1 -3.69 7.56 -14.06
CA MET A 1 -3.36 6.28 -13.42
C MET A 1 -4.67 5.53 -13.25
N THR A 2 -4.77 4.31 -13.78
CA THR A 2 -5.99 3.49 -13.69
C THR A 2 -6.05 2.75 -12.35
N SER A 3 -7.22 2.21 -11.99
CA SER A 3 -7.37 1.39 -10.77
C SER A 3 -6.43 0.18 -10.75
N GLU A 4 -6.20 -0.44 -11.91
CA GLU A 4 -5.33 -1.60 -12.07
C GLU A 4 -3.85 -1.24 -11.85
N GLU A 5 -3.40 -0.11 -12.40
CA GLU A 5 -2.04 0.40 -12.16
C GLU A 5 -1.79 0.69 -10.67
N VAL A 6 -2.80 1.24 -9.97
CA VAL A 6 -2.70 1.49 -8.52
C VAL A 6 -2.61 0.18 -7.74
N ALA A 7 -3.48 -0.78 -8.05
CA ALA A 7 -3.49 -2.08 -7.38
C ALA A 7 -2.14 -2.81 -7.56
N GLN A 8 -1.57 -2.78 -8.77
CA GLN A 8 -0.26 -3.36 -9.02
C GLN A 8 0.83 -2.71 -8.16
N LYS A 9 0.87 -1.38 -8.09
CA LYS A 9 1.86 -0.67 -7.26
C LYS A 9 1.70 -0.97 -5.77
N ILE A 10 0.47 -1.08 -5.27
CA ILE A 10 0.22 -1.46 -3.88
C ILE A 10 0.76 -2.89 -3.64
N ASN A 11 0.49 -3.82 -4.54
CA ASN A 11 0.99 -5.19 -4.45
C ASN A 11 2.53 -5.23 -4.48
N ASP A 12 3.17 -4.44 -5.34
CA ASP A 12 4.63 -4.35 -5.42
C ASP A 12 5.21 -3.84 -4.10
N LEU A 13 4.64 -2.77 -3.51
CA LEU A 13 5.09 -2.25 -2.23
C LEU A 13 4.91 -3.28 -1.10
N VAL A 14 3.74 -3.91 -0.99
CA VAL A 14 3.46 -4.93 0.03
C VAL A 14 4.35 -6.18 -0.18
N GLY A 15 4.72 -6.47 -1.42
CA GLY A 15 5.67 -7.50 -1.78
C GLY A 15 7.10 -7.19 -1.33
N GLU A 16 7.56 -5.94 -1.53
CA GLU A 16 8.93 -5.50 -1.28
C GLU A 16 9.20 -5.04 0.17
N TYR A 17 8.19 -4.57 0.89
CA TYR A 17 8.33 -4.00 2.24
C TYR A 17 7.50 -4.74 3.29
N ASP A 18 8.06 -4.87 4.50
CA ASP A 18 7.37 -5.29 5.70
C ASP A 18 6.67 -4.08 6.34
N PHE A 19 5.36 -3.99 6.10
CA PHE A 19 4.49 -3.02 6.78
C PHE A 19 3.98 -3.59 8.10
N PRO A 20 3.73 -2.73 9.12
CA PRO A 20 2.97 -3.14 10.30
C PRO A 20 1.60 -3.70 9.90
N LEU A 21 1.17 -4.79 10.53
CA LEU A 21 -0.14 -5.41 10.27
C LEU A 21 -1.32 -4.41 10.31
N PRO A 22 -1.39 -3.46 11.28
CA PRO A 22 -2.49 -2.48 11.29
C PRO A 22 -2.54 -1.59 10.04
N VAL A 23 -1.39 -1.29 9.42
CA VAL A 23 -1.32 -0.51 8.18
C VAL A 23 -1.93 -1.29 7.03
N LEU A 24 -1.59 -2.58 6.90
CA LEU A 24 -2.13 -3.46 5.87
C LEU A 24 -3.64 -3.65 6.02
N GLN A 25 -4.12 -3.84 7.24
CA GLN A 25 -5.55 -3.98 7.53
C GLN A 25 -6.34 -2.72 7.19
N ASP A 26 -5.80 -1.53 7.47
CA ASP A 26 -6.49 -0.28 7.14
C ASP A 26 -6.57 -0.06 5.63
N VAL A 27 -5.48 -0.35 4.90
CA VAL A 27 -5.47 -0.27 3.42
C VAL A 27 -6.45 -1.27 2.82
N ASP A 28 -6.43 -2.52 3.25
CA ASP A 28 -7.33 -3.57 2.76
C ASP A 28 -8.81 -3.18 2.93
N ARG A 29 -9.20 -2.76 4.14
CA ARG A 29 -10.56 -2.29 4.43
C ARG A 29 -10.96 -1.10 3.55
N ARG A 30 -10.07 -0.12 3.37
CA ARG A 30 -10.37 1.07 2.55
C ARG A 30 -10.55 0.73 1.09
N LEU A 31 -9.75 -0.20 0.56
CA LEU A 31 -9.89 -0.68 -0.81
C LEU A 31 -11.16 -1.54 -0.98
N SER A 32 -11.57 -2.30 0.04
CA SER A 32 -12.84 -3.04 -0.01
C SER A 32 -14.06 -2.12 0.03
N ASP A 33 -14.01 -1.06 0.85
CA ASP A 33 -15.14 -0.15 1.05
C ASP A 33 -15.37 0.79 -0.14
N CYS A 34 -14.34 1.08 -0.95
CA CYS A 34 -14.44 2.04 -2.04
C CYS A 34 -13.56 1.64 -3.24
N GLN A 35 -14.22 1.42 -4.39
CA GLN A 35 -13.59 1.05 -5.66
C GLN A 35 -13.17 2.27 -6.51
N ASP A 36 -13.15 3.47 -5.94
CA ASP A 36 -12.75 4.69 -6.64
C ASP A 36 -11.22 4.71 -6.88
N PRO A 37 -10.74 4.82 -8.14
CA PRO A 37 -9.32 4.92 -8.45
C PRO A 37 -8.60 6.04 -7.69
N TYR A 38 -9.26 7.18 -7.45
CA TYR A 38 -8.67 8.28 -6.67
C TYR A 38 -8.50 7.90 -5.20
N TYR A 39 -9.40 7.09 -4.66
CA TYR A 39 -9.30 6.63 -3.28
C TYR A 39 -8.22 5.56 -3.12
N ALA A 40 -8.10 4.65 -4.08
CA ALA A 40 -7.00 3.69 -4.13
C ALA A 40 -5.63 4.40 -4.21
N ALA A 41 -5.52 5.46 -5.02
CA ALA A 41 -4.29 6.25 -5.12
C ALA A 41 -3.91 6.93 -3.80
N GLN A 42 -4.88 7.28 -2.95
CA GLN A 42 -4.59 7.78 -1.60
C GLN A 42 -3.98 6.69 -0.71
N GLN A 43 -4.41 5.43 -0.87
CA GLN A 43 -3.83 4.30 -0.11
C GLN A 43 -2.40 4.00 -0.55
N LEU A 44 -2.13 4.07 -1.86
CA LEU A 44 -0.76 3.96 -2.38
C LEU A 44 0.15 5.02 -1.74
N ARG A 45 -0.26 6.29 -1.75
CA ARG A 45 0.50 7.38 -1.13
C ARG A 45 0.72 7.17 0.37
N TYR A 46 -0.27 6.61 1.06
CA TYR A 46 -0.15 6.29 2.48
C TYR A 46 0.94 5.23 2.73
N LEU A 47 1.02 4.19 1.89
CA LEU A 47 2.08 3.18 1.96
C LEU A 47 3.47 3.79 1.66
N GLU A 48 3.58 4.60 0.61
CA GLU A 48 4.82 5.33 0.28
C GLU A 48 5.31 6.19 1.46
N ASN A 49 4.39 6.89 2.14
CA ASN A 49 4.72 7.68 3.31
C ASN A 49 5.23 6.84 4.48
N ASN A 50 4.67 5.63 4.69
CA ASN A 50 5.16 4.71 5.73
C ASN A 50 6.59 4.25 5.42
N ILE A 51 6.93 4.05 4.14
CA ILE A 51 8.31 3.73 3.71
C ILE A 51 9.23 4.93 3.98
N HIS A 52 8.86 6.14 3.54
CA HIS A 52 9.67 7.34 3.74
C HIS A 52 9.87 7.69 5.22
N ALA A 53 8.89 7.40 6.07
CA ALA A 53 8.99 7.57 7.51
C ALA A 53 9.83 6.49 8.21
N GLY A 54 10.32 5.47 7.48
CA GLY A 54 11.06 4.34 8.05
C GLY A 54 10.21 3.38 8.87
N ILE A 55 8.88 3.48 8.77
CA ILE A 55 7.93 2.59 9.45
C ILE A 55 7.91 1.22 8.76
N ALA A 56 7.83 1.23 7.43
CA ALA A 56 7.94 0.01 6.63
C ALA A 56 9.40 -0.22 6.26
N LYS A 57 9.88 -1.46 6.42
CA LYS A 57 11.27 -1.83 6.13
C LYS A 57 11.32 -2.71 4.90
N LYS A 58 12.30 -2.48 4.03
CA LYS A 58 12.50 -3.34 2.87
C LYS A 58 12.77 -4.77 3.33
N LYS A 59 12.07 -5.73 2.75
CA LYS A 59 12.26 -7.15 3.06
C LYS A 59 13.68 -7.53 2.67
N VAL A 60 14.40 -8.13 3.60
CA VAL A 60 15.68 -8.76 3.30
C VAL A 60 15.33 -10.15 2.79
N ASN A 61 15.35 -10.34 1.47
CA ASN A 61 15.24 -11.67 0.88
C ASN A 61 16.34 -12.55 1.52
N LYS A 62 15.92 -13.56 2.29
CA LYS A 62 16.80 -14.65 2.74
C LYS A 62 16.98 -15.66 1.63
#